data_AF-A0A482WRU3-F1
#
_entry.id   AF-A0A482WRU3-F1
#
_cell.length_a   1.000
_cell.length_b   1.000
_cell.length_c   1.000
_cell.angle_alpha   90.00
_cell.angle_beta   90.00
_cell.angle_gamma   90.00
#
_symmetry.space_group_name_H-M   'P 1'
#
loop_
_entity.id
_entity.type
_entity.pdbx_description
1 polymer ?
#
loop_
_entity_poly.entity_id
_entity_poly.type
_entity_poly.pdbx_seq_one_letter_code
_entity_poly.pdbx_strand_id
1 'polypeptide(L)'
;MEDIQNEMSSISKEESEMMSLLGDAKGMLPEYERSIDFSKQCDSKGNDSNSLEAIAPKKPKKVLKMPTSPLHYNTIGSYLTAKREEKEFKYRPVWDSSPQCLMRDAVEIRTVLSKMEEHTQRKNSEHEKRRLKINEMIAQLRRDQEQLAGHLIKYGEFLEENAEKKQRSKEIIAREEELSEDLDAQISFAEEEVRKATEKRDRMKRVINSKKKFVDFLEKVVSEKPLEFSRGIDDVENRYKLLQGIVIGAVEGKKRNVERIQVEGARYAKQINEYKSQIIDKNNLITSLSVRSDTAQKELRYWTGIVDKVNEQTETSMSDLESVKEACWNMYMQMCDDSGRPPTLTQDQTIQQLNFIVKDILDKRRLINIFKRMQTGGVASKPITKAKQTKIPP
;
A
#
# COMPACT_ATOMS: atom_id res chain seq x y z
N MET A 1 -18.95 -27.47 -43.45
CA MET A 1 -18.02 -26.34 -43.65
C MET A 1 -18.50 -25.47 -44.80
N GLU A 2 -18.77 -26.03 -45.99
CA GLU A 2 -19.40 -25.27 -47.10
C GLU A 2 -20.78 -24.70 -46.75
N ASP A 3 -21.64 -25.45 -46.03
CA ASP A 3 -22.97 -24.96 -45.67
C ASP A 3 -22.95 -23.76 -44.71
N ILE A 4 -22.03 -23.77 -43.74
CA ILE A 4 -21.81 -22.66 -42.80
C ILE A 4 -21.26 -21.44 -43.56
N GLN A 5 -20.43 -21.67 -44.58
CA GLN A 5 -19.84 -20.59 -45.36
C GLN A 5 -20.88 -19.93 -46.29
N ASN A 6 -21.86 -20.71 -46.77
CA ASN A 6 -23.00 -20.18 -47.51
C ASN A 6 -23.97 -19.40 -46.62
N GLU A 7 -24.29 -19.88 -45.41
CA GLU A 7 -25.13 -19.12 -44.45
C GLU A 7 -24.49 -17.78 -44.05
N MET A 8 -23.18 -17.78 -43.74
CA MET A 8 -22.46 -16.54 -43.42
C MET A 8 -22.44 -15.55 -44.59
N SER A 9 -22.41 -16.06 -45.84
CA SER A 9 -22.48 -15.21 -47.03
C SER A 9 -23.86 -14.60 -47.27
N SER A 10 -24.93 -15.30 -46.89
CA SER A 10 -26.30 -14.80 -46.95
C SER A 10 -26.56 -13.75 -45.88
N ILE A 11 -26.09 -13.97 -44.65
CA ILE A 11 -26.21 -13.00 -43.54
C ILE A 11 -25.46 -11.70 -43.87
N SER A 12 -24.24 -11.80 -44.42
CA SER A 12 -23.47 -10.62 -44.82
C SER A 12 -24.13 -9.80 -45.95
N LYS A 13 -24.92 -10.45 -46.81
CA LYS A 13 -25.71 -9.79 -47.86
C LYS A 13 -26.91 -9.05 -47.27
N GLU A 14 -27.62 -9.68 -46.33
CA GLU A 14 -28.77 -9.07 -45.65
C GLU A 14 -28.35 -7.87 -44.78
N GLU A 15 -27.18 -7.94 -44.12
CA GLU A 15 -26.60 -6.81 -43.37
C GLU A 15 -26.21 -5.64 -44.29
N SER A 16 -25.69 -5.90 -45.49
CA SER A 16 -25.40 -4.85 -46.47
C SER A 16 -26.66 -4.18 -47.02
N GLU A 17 -27.73 -4.94 -47.24
CA GLU A 17 -29.02 -4.38 -47.69
C GLU A 17 -29.68 -3.54 -46.58
N MET A 18 -29.63 -3.98 -45.32
CA MET A 18 -30.11 -3.23 -44.15
C MET A 18 -29.34 -1.92 -43.94
N MET A 19 -28.02 -1.93 -44.13
CA MET A 19 -27.19 -0.73 -44.02
C MET A 19 -27.40 0.25 -45.19
N SER A 20 -27.77 -0.24 -46.38
CA SER A 20 -28.14 0.63 -47.50
C SER A 20 -29.46 1.37 -47.28
N LEU A 21 -30.43 0.72 -46.61
CA LEU A 21 -31.72 1.34 -46.27
C LEU A 21 -31.63 2.36 -45.12
N LEU A 22 -30.63 2.23 -44.24
CA LEU A 22 -30.37 3.22 -43.18
C LEU A 22 -29.62 4.48 -43.70
N GLY A 23 -28.94 4.38 -44.85
CA GLY A 23 -28.13 5.46 -45.43
C GLY A 23 -28.95 6.65 -45.97
N ASP A 24 -30.17 6.39 -46.44
CA ASP A 24 -31.01 7.40 -47.10
C ASP A 24 -31.96 8.17 -46.15
N ALA A 25 -31.97 7.83 -44.86
CA ALA A 25 -32.81 8.50 -43.86
C ALA A 25 -32.12 9.68 -43.13
N LYS A 26 -30.92 10.08 -43.54
CA LYS A 26 -30.12 11.10 -42.84
C LYS A 26 -30.28 12.54 -43.37
N GLY A 27 -31.36 12.81 -44.12
CA GLY A 27 -31.49 14.02 -44.92
C GLY A 27 -32.72 14.90 -44.68
N MET A 28 -33.57 14.68 -43.67
CA MET A 28 -34.66 15.63 -43.33
C MET A 28 -35.11 15.50 -41.88
N LEU A 29 -34.53 16.29 -40.97
CA LEU A 29 -35.15 16.68 -39.72
C LEU A 29 -34.68 18.10 -39.34
N PRO A 30 -35.59 19.09 -39.21
CA PRO A 30 -35.22 20.45 -38.83
C PRO A 30 -34.85 20.52 -37.35
N GLU A 31 -33.74 21.19 -37.06
CA GLU A 31 -33.39 21.66 -35.72
C GLU A 31 -34.46 22.63 -35.21
N TYR A 32 -35.11 22.29 -34.11
CA TYR A 32 -35.81 23.26 -33.28
C TYR A 32 -35.68 22.89 -31.80
N GLU A 33 -34.46 23.02 -31.27
CA GLU A 33 -34.25 23.24 -29.85
C GLU A 33 -33.96 24.72 -29.63
N ARG A 34 -34.89 25.43 -28.99
CA ARG A 34 -34.53 26.52 -28.09
C ARG A 34 -35.60 26.67 -27.01
N SER A 35 -35.18 26.34 -25.78
CA SER A 35 -35.61 26.78 -24.45
C SER A 35 -36.95 27.51 -24.33
N ILE A 36 -37.80 27.05 -23.41
CA ILE A 36 -38.34 27.87 -22.31
C ILE A 36 -38.62 26.94 -21.12
N ASP A 37 -37.73 27.00 -20.12
CA ASP A 37 -38.10 26.84 -18.71
C ASP A 37 -38.86 28.11 -18.30
N PHE A 38 -40.08 27.99 -17.77
CA PHE A 38 -40.64 28.95 -16.81
C PHE A 38 -41.89 28.34 -16.15
N SER A 39 -41.68 27.62 -15.06
CA SER A 39 -42.73 27.34 -14.08
C SER A 39 -42.50 28.27 -12.89
N LYS A 40 -43.26 29.38 -12.85
CA LYS A 40 -43.47 30.21 -11.66
C LYS A 40 -44.73 31.08 -11.84
N GLN A 41 -45.79 30.64 -11.17
CA GLN A 41 -46.61 31.42 -10.24
C GLN A 41 -47.02 32.85 -10.67
N CYS A 42 -48.31 33.04 -10.96
CA CYS A 42 -49.04 34.29 -10.72
C CYS A 42 -50.53 33.99 -10.50
N ASP A 43 -50.98 34.16 -9.26
CA ASP A 43 -52.33 34.63 -8.97
C ASP A 43 -52.52 36.04 -9.56
N SER A 44 -53.66 36.35 -10.16
CA SER A 44 -54.36 37.63 -9.94
C SER A 44 -55.66 37.78 -10.74
N LYS A 45 -56.56 38.51 -10.08
CA LYS A 45 -57.88 38.98 -10.45
C LYS A 45 -57.88 39.91 -11.69
N GLY A 46 -59.03 40.00 -12.35
CA GLY A 46 -59.42 41.10 -13.25
C GLY A 46 -60.41 40.62 -14.29
N ASN A 47 -61.72 40.81 -14.12
CA ASN A 47 -62.46 41.96 -14.68
C ASN A 47 -62.02 42.29 -16.12
N ASP A 48 -62.89 42.04 -17.11
CA ASP A 48 -63.63 43.14 -17.73
C ASP A 48 -64.67 42.65 -18.75
N SER A 49 -65.85 43.25 -18.57
CA SER A 49 -66.94 43.48 -19.50
C SER A 49 -66.54 43.88 -20.93
N ASN A 50 -67.25 43.34 -21.92
CA ASN A 50 -67.71 43.98 -23.16
C ASN A 50 -68.41 42.90 -24.01
N SER A 51 -69.47 43.10 -24.78
CA SER A 51 -70.40 44.21 -25.04
C SER A 51 -71.36 43.61 -26.07
N LEU A 52 -72.58 43.22 -25.69
CA LEU A 52 -73.61 42.81 -26.64
C LEU A 52 -74.52 44.01 -26.92
N GLU A 53 -74.20 44.72 -28.00
CA GLU A 53 -75.03 45.79 -28.56
C GLU A 53 -76.40 45.26 -29.00
N ALA A 54 -77.44 45.77 -28.36
CA ALA A 54 -78.82 45.60 -28.75
C ALA A 54 -79.13 46.45 -30.01
N ILE A 55 -79.42 45.80 -31.13
CA ILE A 55 -79.90 46.46 -32.35
C ILE A 55 -81.41 46.68 -32.22
N ALA A 56 -81.80 47.91 -31.89
CA ALA A 56 -83.18 48.39 -31.90
C ALA A 56 -83.71 48.57 -33.35
N PRO A 57 -84.99 48.28 -33.63
CA PRO A 57 -85.57 48.51 -34.95
C PRO A 57 -85.88 50.01 -35.19
N LYS A 58 -85.25 50.59 -36.22
CA LYS A 58 -85.53 51.93 -36.75
C LYS A 58 -86.94 52.01 -37.35
N LYS A 59 -87.82 52.84 -36.78
CA LYS A 59 -89.09 53.29 -37.41
C LYS A 59 -88.81 54.49 -38.33
N PRO A 60 -89.30 54.53 -39.58
CA PRO A 60 -89.39 55.80 -40.30
C PRO A 60 -90.69 56.54 -39.93
N LYS A 61 -90.51 57.70 -39.28
CA LYS A 61 -91.49 58.78 -39.18
C LYS A 61 -91.62 59.46 -40.55
N LYS A 62 -92.85 59.63 -41.06
CA LYS A 62 -93.19 60.76 -41.93
C LYS A 62 -94.35 61.51 -41.28
N VAL A 63 -94.00 62.63 -40.66
CA VAL A 63 -94.91 63.67 -40.20
C VAL A 63 -95.20 64.56 -41.41
N LEU A 64 -96.47 64.67 -41.83
CA LEU A 64 -96.88 65.71 -42.76
C LEU A 64 -96.77 67.07 -42.05
N LYS A 65 -95.92 67.96 -42.56
CA LYS A 65 -95.87 69.37 -42.14
C LYS A 65 -96.87 70.16 -42.98
N MET A 66 -97.83 70.81 -42.34
CA MET A 66 -98.66 71.86 -42.93
C MET A 66 -97.96 73.22 -42.73
N PRO A 67 -97.79 74.05 -43.77
CA PRO A 67 -97.42 75.45 -43.59
C PRO A 67 -98.67 76.35 -43.59
N THR A 68 -98.91 77.03 -42.47
CA THR A 68 -99.73 78.22 -42.33
C THR A 68 -98.87 79.46 -42.53
N SER A 69 -99.35 80.45 -43.30
CA SER A 69 -98.89 81.86 -43.45
C SER A 69 -98.28 82.27 -44.83
N PRO A 70 -98.44 83.55 -45.27
CA PRO A 70 -98.71 83.92 -46.67
C PRO A 70 -97.49 84.31 -47.54
N LEU A 71 -97.63 84.09 -48.85
CA LEU A 71 -96.60 84.22 -49.89
C LEU A 71 -96.33 85.69 -50.30
N HIS A 72 -95.05 86.08 -50.27
CA HIS A 72 -94.50 87.32 -50.83
C HIS A 72 -93.73 86.99 -52.12
N TYR A 73 -94.12 87.55 -53.27
CA TYR A 73 -93.61 87.18 -54.60
C TYR A 73 -92.54 88.18 -55.08
N ASN A 74 -91.26 87.79 -55.15
CA ASN A 74 -90.13 88.69 -55.50
C ASN A 74 -89.53 88.47 -56.89
N THR A 75 -90.09 87.61 -57.74
CA THR A 75 -89.51 87.40 -59.09
C THR A 75 -90.56 86.84 -60.05
N ILE A 76 -90.62 87.36 -61.28
CA ILE A 76 -91.62 86.95 -62.28
C ILE A 76 -91.56 85.44 -62.56
N GLY A 77 -90.37 84.83 -62.46
CA GLY A 77 -90.20 83.38 -62.53
C GLY A 77 -90.94 82.63 -61.42
N SER A 78 -90.79 83.02 -60.15
CA SER A 78 -91.49 82.37 -59.02
C SER A 78 -92.99 82.66 -59.03
N TYR A 79 -93.42 83.82 -59.55
CA TYR A 79 -94.84 84.06 -59.84
C TYR A 79 -95.37 83.13 -60.92
N LEU A 80 -94.61 82.85 -61.99
CA LEU A 80 -95.02 81.95 -63.07
C LEU A 80 -94.97 80.47 -62.67
N THR A 81 -94.03 80.05 -61.83
CA THR A 81 -94.00 78.67 -61.28
C THR A 81 -95.12 78.48 -60.25
N ALA A 82 -95.36 79.45 -59.36
CA ALA A 82 -96.50 79.41 -58.43
C ALA A 82 -97.85 79.52 -59.18
N LYS A 83 -97.95 80.30 -60.27
CA LYS A 83 -99.14 80.33 -61.15
C LYS A 83 -99.33 79.03 -61.92
N ARG A 84 -98.25 78.29 -62.21
CA ARG A 84 -98.30 76.98 -62.87
C ARG A 84 -98.72 75.90 -61.87
N GLU A 85 -98.19 75.94 -60.64
CA GLU A 85 -98.59 75.08 -59.53
C GLU A 85 -100.02 75.38 -59.03
N GLU A 86 -100.47 76.65 -59.03
CA GLU A 86 -101.89 77.06 -58.80
C GLU A 86 -102.83 76.55 -59.89
N LYS A 87 -102.34 76.35 -61.13
CA LYS A 87 -103.15 75.80 -62.23
C LYS A 87 -103.17 74.27 -62.24
N GLU A 88 -102.19 73.60 -61.63
CA GLU A 88 -102.12 72.13 -61.53
C GLU A 88 -102.77 71.56 -60.25
N PHE A 89 -103.03 72.39 -59.22
CA PHE A 89 -103.84 72.01 -58.06
C PHE A 89 -105.22 72.68 -58.07
N LYS A 90 -106.10 72.21 -58.97
CA LYS A 90 -107.56 72.24 -58.73
C LYS A 90 -108.01 70.89 -58.19
N TYR A 91 -107.46 70.49 -57.04
CA TYR A 91 -108.09 69.44 -56.22
C TYR A 91 -109.22 70.10 -55.42
N ARG A 92 -110.46 69.72 -55.74
CA ARG A 92 -111.65 70.19 -55.03
C ARG A 92 -111.56 69.86 -53.53
N PRO A 93 -112.04 70.75 -52.65
CA PRO A 93 -112.40 70.37 -51.28
C PRO A 93 -113.42 69.22 -51.32
N VAL A 94 -113.16 68.18 -50.53
CA VAL A 94 -113.79 66.83 -50.53
C VAL A 94 -115.31 66.81 -50.31
N TRP A 95 -115.94 67.96 -50.04
CA TRP A 95 -117.35 68.10 -49.66
C TRP A 95 -118.24 68.48 -50.85
N ASP A 96 -117.67 68.91 -51.98
CA ASP A 96 -118.40 69.32 -53.19
C ASP A 96 -117.93 68.58 -54.46
N SER A 97 -117.47 67.34 -54.24
CA SER A 97 -117.22 66.35 -55.27
C SER A 97 -118.40 65.37 -55.23
N SER A 98 -119.08 65.19 -56.37
CA SER A 98 -120.19 64.23 -56.55
C SER A 98 -119.91 62.92 -55.79
N PRO A 99 -120.91 62.24 -55.18
CA PRO A 99 -120.73 60.96 -54.49
C PRO A 99 -119.91 59.93 -55.30
N GLN A 100 -119.91 60.04 -56.63
CA GLN A 100 -119.12 59.24 -57.56
C GLN A 100 -117.59 59.47 -57.46
N CYS A 101 -117.15 60.64 -57.03
CA CYS A 101 -115.74 60.99 -56.83
C CYS A 101 -115.22 60.55 -55.46
N LEU A 102 -116.02 60.63 -54.39
CA LEU A 102 -115.70 60.04 -53.09
C LEU A 102 -115.63 58.51 -53.17
N MET A 103 -116.52 57.90 -53.95
CA MET A 103 -116.41 56.47 -54.26
C MET A 103 -115.13 56.17 -55.05
N ARG A 104 -114.73 57.02 -56.00
CA ARG A 104 -113.47 56.85 -56.75
C ARG A 104 -112.25 56.95 -55.84
N ASP A 105 -112.16 57.96 -54.98
CA ASP A 105 -111.05 58.13 -54.03
C ASP A 105 -111.03 57.04 -52.95
N ALA A 106 -112.19 56.62 -52.46
CA ALA A 106 -112.29 55.48 -51.53
C ALA A 106 -111.88 54.17 -52.20
N VAL A 107 -112.19 53.99 -53.49
CA VAL A 107 -111.71 52.85 -54.30
C VAL A 107 -110.21 52.95 -54.53
N GLU A 108 -109.66 54.14 -54.83
CA GLU A 108 -108.23 54.36 -55.00
C GLU A 108 -107.46 54.10 -53.70
N ILE A 109 -107.92 54.63 -52.56
CA ILE A 109 -107.33 54.37 -51.24
C ILE A 109 -107.41 52.88 -50.90
N ARG A 110 -108.55 52.21 -51.13
CA ARG A 110 -108.65 50.75 -50.95
C ARG A 110 -107.67 50.01 -51.85
N THR A 111 -107.51 50.40 -53.11
CA THR A 111 -106.54 49.76 -54.02
C THR A 111 -105.10 50.00 -53.57
N VAL A 112 -104.78 51.18 -53.03
CA VAL A 112 -103.44 51.50 -52.50
C VAL A 112 -103.18 50.74 -51.20
N LEU A 113 -104.16 50.65 -50.30
CA LEU A 113 -104.07 49.86 -49.07
C LEU A 113 -103.92 48.37 -49.38
N SER A 114 -104.71 47.82 -50.31
CA SER A 114 -104.54 46.43 -50.76
C SER A 114 -103.16 46.20 -51.38
N LYS A 115 -102.66 47.11 -52.24
CA LYS A 115 -101.28 47.03 -52.77
C LYS A 115 -100.21 47.11 -51.67
N MET A 116 -100.43 47.92 -50.63
CA MET A 116 -99.51 48.06 -49.50
C MET A 116 -99.56 46.84 -48.56
N GLU A 117 -100.75 46.27 -48.34
CA GLU A 117 -100.96 45.02 -47.61
C GLU A 117 -100.30 43.87 -48.36
N GLU A 118 -100.51 43.74 -49.67
CA GLU A 118 -99.82 42.77 -50.53
C GLU A 118 -98.30 42.94 -50.46
N HIS A 119 -97.79 44.17 -50.54
CA HIS A 119 -96.36 44.45 -50.41
C HIS A 119 -95.82 44.07 -49.03
N THR A 120 -96.57 44.34 -47.96
CA THR A 120 -96.19 44.01 -46.58
C THR A 120 -96.24 42.50 -46.35
N GLN A 121 -97.24 41.80 -46.86
CA GLN A 121 -97.33 40.33 -46.84
C GLN A 121 -96.19 39.69 -47.63
N ARG A 122 -95.84 40.27 -48.79
CA ARG A 122 -94.67 39.85 -49.58
C ARG A 122 -93.37 40.04 -48.80
N LYS A 123 -93.19 41.19 -48.12
CA LYS A 123 -92.01 41.43 -47.27
C LYS A 123 -91.98 40.51 -46.06
N ASN A 124 -93.10 40.27 -45.40
CA ASN A 124 -93.19 39.37 -44.25
C ASN A 124 -92.87 37.93 -44.65
N SER A 125 -93.41 37.45 -45.77
CA SER A 125 -93.07 36.12 -46.29
C SER A 125 -91.61 36.03 -46.75
N GLU A 126 -91.01 37.10 -47.31
CA GLU A 126 -89.57 37.19 -47.56
C GLU A 126 -88.76 37.10 -46.26
N HIS A 127 -89.17 37.81 -45.21
CA HIS A 127 -88.50 37.81 -43.90
C HIS A 127 -88.62 36.45 -43.21
N GLU A 128 -89.77 35.81 -43.26
CA GLU A 128 -89.98 34.48 -42.70
C GLU A 128 -89.10 33.44 -43.41
N LYS A 129 -89.06 33.47 -44.75
CA LYS A 129 -88.11 32.65 -45.53
C LYS A 129 -86.66 32.90 -45.15
N ARG A 130 -86.26 34.15 -44.90
CA ARG A 130 -84.90 34.48 -44.43
C ARG A 130 -84.63 33.98 -43.01
N ARG A 131 -85.60 34.10 -42.10
CA ARG A 131 -85.48 33.58 -40.72
C ARG A 131 -85.35 32.07 -40.71
N LEU A 132 -86.12 31.36 -41.54
CA LEU A 132 -85.99 29.92 -41.70
C LEU A 132 -84.58 29.54 -42.16
N LYS A 133 -84.05 30.18 -43.21
CA LYS A 133 -82.67 29.97 -43.67
C LYS A 133 -81.61 30.26 -42.60
N ILE A 134 -81.77 31.33 -41.84
CA ILE A 134 -80.83 31.67 -40.75
C ILE A 134 -80.91 30.64 -39.64
N ASN A 135 -82.12 30.20 -39.26
CA ASN A 135 -82.31 29.17 -38.25
C ASN A 135 -81.72 27.82 -38.70
N GLU A 136 -81.89 27.46 -39.97
CA GLU A 136 -81.24 26.28 -40.58
C GLU A 136 -79.72 26.39 -40.50
N MET A 137 -79.16 27.56 -40.82
CA MET A 137 -77.71 27.80 -40.73
C MET A 137 -77.20 27.72 -39.28
N ILE A 138 -77.93 28.29 -38.31
CA ILE A 138 -77.58 28.19 -36.89
C ILE A 138 -77.64 26.74 -36.42
N ALA A 139 -78.66 25.98 -36.83
CA ALA A 139 -78.78 24.57 -36.49
C ALA A 139 -77.65 23.74 -37.12
N GLN A 140 -77.23 24.07 -38.36
CA GLN A 140 -76.06 23.46 -38.98
C GLN A 140 -74.79 23.76 -38.20
N LEU A 141 -74.52 25.02 -37.89
CA LEU A 141 -73.34 25.43 -37.13
C LEU A 141 -73.26 24.77 -35.75
N ARG A 142 -74.40 24.58 -35.06
CA ARG A 142 -74.43 23.84 -33.79
C ARG A 142 -74.07 22.37 -33.97
N ARG A 143 -74.59 21.71 -35.00
CA ARG A 143 -74.21 20.32 -35.33
C ARG A 143 -72.72 20.21 -35.64
N ASP A 144 -72.19 21.13 -36.44
CA ASP A 144 -70.77 21.15 -36.79
C ASP A 144 -69.90 21.39 -35.54
N GLN A 145 -70.34 22.26 -34.63
CA GLN A 145 -69.67 22.51 -33.35
C GLN A 145 -69.66 21.26 -32.45
N GLU A 146 -70.80 20.57 -32.32
CA GLU A 146 -70.89 19.32 -31.54
C GLU A 146 -70.02 18.21 -32.14
N GLN A 147 -69.99 18.10 -33.46
CA GLN A 147 -69.10 17.17 -34.16
C GLN A 147 -67.63 17.50 -33.92
N LEU A 148 -67.25 18.78 -33.99
CA LEU A 148 -65.89 19.21 -33.72
C LEU A 148 -65.49 18.94 -32.27
N ALA A 149 -66.38 19.22 -31.31
CA ALA A 149 -66.14 18.90 -29.90
C ALA A 149 -65.96 17.38 -29.70
N GLY A 150 -66.80 16.55 -30.33
CA GLY A 150 -66.66 15.10 -30.31
C GLY A 150 -65.35 14.61 -30.95
N HIS A 151 -64.90 15.23 -32.03
CA HIS A 151 -63.61 14.93 -32.65
C HIS A 151 -62.43 15.33 -31.76
N LEU A 152 -62.50 16.47 -31.08
CA LEU A 152 -61.46 16.92 -30.14
C LEU A 152 -61.32 15.97 -28.95
N ILE A 153 -62.44 15.48 -28.40
CA ILE A 153 -62.41 14.47 -27.32
C ILE A 153 -61.74 13.18 -27.81
N LYS A 154 -62.17 12.65 -28.97
CA LYS A 154 -61.56 11.46 -29.58
C LYS A 154 -60.08 11.64 -29.89
N TYR A 155 -59.69 12.84 -30.32
CA TYR A 155 -58.28 13.15 -30.58
C TYR A 155 -57.47 13.21 -29.28
N GLY A 156 -58.04 13.76 -28.20
CA GLY A 156 -57.45 13.71 -26.87
C GLY A 156 -57.23 12.27 -26.39
N GLU A 157 -58.27 11.44 -26.47
CA GLU A 157 -58.20 10.00 -26.13
C GLU A 157 -57.13 9.27 -26.98
N PHE A 158 -57.05 9.58 -28.28
CA PHE A 158 -56.02 9.01 -29.17
C PHE A 158 -54.61 9.45 -28.79
N LEU A 159 -54.40 10.71 -28.39
CA LEU A 159 -53.10 11.20 -27.93
C LEU A 159 -52.68 10.53 -26.62
N GLU A 160 -53.61 10.35 -25.68
CA GLU A 160 -53.36 9.62 -24.43
C GLU A 160 -53.00 8.16 -24.70
N GLU A 161 -53.77 7.45 -25.54
CA GLU A 161 -53.48 6.06 -25.90
C GLU A 161 -52.12 5.92 -26.62
N ASN A 162 -51.78 6.88 -27.49
CA ASN A 162 -50.48 6.91 -28.16
C ASN A 162 -49.34 7.15 -27.16
N ALA A 163 -49.52 8.07 -26.21
CA ALA A 163 -48.55 8.31 -25.14
C ALA A 163 -48.34 7.05 -24.29
N GLU A 164 -49.42 6.34 -23.92
CA GLU A 164 -49.35 5.07 -23.20
C GLU A 164 -48.66 3.97 -24.02
N LYS A 165 -48.92 3.87 -25.33
CA LYS A 165 -48.24 2.92 -26.22
C LYS A 165 -46.75 3.23 -26.32
N LYS A 166 -46.39 4.51 -26.45
CA LYS A 166 -45.00 4.95 -26.47
C LYS A 166 -44.30 4.64 -25.14
N GLN A 167 -44.97 4.88 -24.02
CA GLN A 167 -44.42 4.58 -22.70
C GLN A 167 -44.21 3.08 -22.50
N ARG A 168 -45.22 2.25 -22.82
CA ARG A 168 -45.08 0.78 -22.78
C ARG A 168 -43.96 0.27 -23.68
N SER A 169 -43.83 0.84 -24.88
CA SER A 169 -42.77 0.45 -25.82
C SER A 169 -41.39 0.79 -25.25
N LYS A 170 -41.23 1.97 -24.64
CA LYS A 170 -39.99 2.35 -23.94
C LYS A 170 -39.66 1.40 -22.80
N GLU A 171 -40.65 1.01 -22.00
CA GLU A 171 -40.44 0.06 -20.89
C GLU A 171 -40.08 -1.35 -21.38
N ILE A 172 -40.62 -1.78 -22.52
CA ILE A 172 -40.25 -3.05 -23.14
C ILE A 172 -38.81 -2.98 -23.65
N ILE A 173 -38.46 -1.91 -24.37
CA ILE A 173 -37.10 -1.71 -24.88
C ILE A 173 -36.09 -1.69 -23.74
N ALA A 174 -36.34 -0.92 -22.67
CA ALA A 174 -35.44 -0.85 -21.54
C ALA A 174 -35.24 -2.21 -20.84
N ARG A 175 -36.31 -3.01 -20.72
CA ARG A 175 -36.20 -4.37 -20.16
C ARG A 175 -35.43 -5.34 -21.07
N GLU A 176 -35.59 -5.20 -22.37
CA GLU A 176 -34.86 -6.03 -23.34
C GLU A 176 -33.38 -5.63 -23.39
N GLU A 177 -33.07 -4.34 -23.29
CA GLU A 177 -31.69 -3.84 -23.18
C GLU A 177 -31.00 -4.38 -21.92
N GLU A 178 -31.66 -4.31 -20.75
CA GLU A 178 -31.14 -4.89 -19.50
C GLU A 178 -30.91 -6.40 -19.62
N LEU A 179 -31.85 -7.14 -20.22
CA LEU A 179 -31.70 -8.57 -20.44
C LEU A 179 -30.55 -8.89 -21.40
N SER A 180 -30.38 -8.08 -22.46
CA SER A 180 -29.28 -8.24 -23.42
C SER A 180 -27.93 -8.02 -22.75
N GLU A 181 -27.80 -6.98 -21.92
CA GLU A 181 -26.57 -6.71 -21.17
C GLU A 181 -26.22 -7.85 -20.20
N ASP A 182 -27.22 -8.40 -19.50
CA ASP A 182 -27.04 -9.55 -18.62
C ASP A 182 -26.61 -10.82 -19.37
N LEU A 183 -27.20 -11.07 -20.55
CA LEU A 183 -26.84 -12.20 -21.39
C LEU A 183 -25.43 -12.03 -21.97
N ASP A 184 -25.07 -10.84 -22.44
CA ASP A 184 -23.73 -10.54 -22.95
C ASP A 184 -22.66 -10.71 -21.86
N ALA A 185 -22.97 -10.30 -20.61
CA ALA A 185 -22.10 -10.53 -19.47
C ALA A 185 -21.90 -12.03 -19.18
N GLN A 186 -22.98 -12.83 -19.26
CA GLN A 186 -22.92 -14.28 -19.07
C GLN A 186 -22.15 -14.97 -20.21
N ILE A 187 -22.34 -14.54 -21.46
CA ILE A 187 -21.60 -15.05 -22.62
C ILE A 187 -20.11 -14.75 -22.45
N SER A 188 -19.74 -13.52 -22.14
CA SER A 188 -18.35 -13.10 -21.91
C SER A 188 -17.70 -13.92 -20.79
N PHE A 189 -18.42 -14.17 -19.69
CA PHE A 189 -17.96 -15.02 -18.60
C PHE A 189 -17.73 -16.47 -19.06
N ALA A 190 -18.68 -17.05 -19.80
CA ALA A 190 -18.57 -18.41 -20.30
C ALA A 190 -17.41 -18.56 -21.31
N GLU A 191 -17.22 -17.60 -22.20
CA GLU A 191 -16.10 -17.55 -23.15
C GLU A 191 -14.76 -17.51 -22.42
N GLU A 192 -14.65 -16.72 -21.35
CA GLU A 192 -13.45 -16.65 -20.53
C GLU A 192 -13.12 -17.99 -19.86
N GLU A 193 -14.13 -18.68 -19.33
CA GLU A 193 -13.95 -20.00 -18.72
C GLU A 193 -13.54 -21.06 -19.77
N VAL A 194 -14.14 -21.02 -20.96
CA VAL A 194 -13.73 -21.87 -22.09
C VAL A 194 -12.28 -21.56 -22.48
N ARG A 195 -11.89 -20.30 -22.52
CA ARG A 195 -10.51 -19.88 -22.80
C ARG A 195 -9.53 -20.43 -21.76
N LYS A 196 -9.81 -20.28 -20.47
CA LYS A 196 -8.97 -20.86 -19.40
C LYS A 196 -8.87 -22.37 -19.48
N ALA A 197 -9.99 -23.06 -19.74
CA ALA A 197 -10.02 -24.51 -19.85
C ALA A 197 -9.20 -25.00 -21.06
N THR A 198 -9.31 -24.33 -22.21
CA THR A 198 -8.54 -24.64 -23.42
C THR A 198 -7.05 -24.38 -23.22
N GLU A 199 -6.66 -23.29 -22.58
CA GLU A 199 -5.27 -23.05 -22.21
C GLU A 199 -4.71 -24.14 -21.31
N LYS A 200 -5.46 -24.55 -20.28
CA LYS A 200 -5.04 -25.63 -19.37
C LYS A 200 -4.88 -26.94 -20.12
N ARG A 201 -5.83 -27.28 -20.98
CA ARG A 201 -5.75 -28.45 -21.88
C ARG A 201 -4.49 -28.38 -22.73
N ASP A 202 -4.18 -27.23 -23.32
CA ASP A 202 -3.04 -27.10 -24.23
C ASP A 202 -1.69 -27.09 -23.50
N ARG A 203 -1.63 -26.56 -22.27
CA ARG A 203 -0.49 -26.75 -21.35
C ARG A 203 -0.29 -28.23 -21.03
N MET A 204 -1.36 -28.94 -20.68
CA MET A 204 -1.29 -30.38 -20.38
C MET A 204 -0.85 -31.19 -21.61
N LYS A 205 -1.41 -30.91 -22.78
CA LYS A 205 -0.99 -31.54 -24.05
C LYS A 205 0.50 -31.31 -24.33
N ARG A 206 1.01 -30.08 -24.13
CA ARG A 206 2.46 -29.79 -24.26
C ARG A 206 3.31 -30.60 -23.29
N VAL A 207 2.88 -30.74 -22.03
CA VAL A 207 3.58 -31.56 -21.03
C VAL A 207 3.53 -33.05 -21.37
N ILE A 208 2.39 -33.55 -21.86
CA ILE A 208 2.27 -34.94 -22.31
C ILE A 208 3.19 -35.19 -23.50
N ASN A 209 3.18 -34.31 -24.50
CA ASN A 209 4.04 -34.42 -25.67
C ASN A 209 5.53 -34.34 -25.30
N SER A 210 5.91 -33.48 -24.36
CA SER A 210 7.31 -33.39 -23.91
C SER A 210 7.75 -34.63 -23.14
N LYS A 211 6.82 -35.31 -22.45
CA LYS A 211 7.07 -36.56 -21.73
C LYS A 211 6.98 -37.81 -22.60
N LYS A 212 6.32 -37.74 -23.76
CA LYS A 212 6.16 -38.86 -24.69
C LYS A 212 7.49 -39.52 -25.05
N LYS A 213 8.55 -38.73 -25.26
CA LYS A 213 9.91 -39.23 -25.50
C LYS A 213 10.43 -40.21 -24.43
N PHE A 214 10.00 -40.04 -23.17
CA PHE A 214 10.38 -40.96 -22.09
C PHE A 214 9.56 -42.24 -22.13
N VAL A 215 8.28 -42.16 -22.51
CA VAL A 215 7.44 -43.34 -22.74
C VAL A 215 8.01 -44.16 -23.88
N ASP A 216 8.30 -43.53 -25.02
CA ASP A 216 8.91 -44.20 -26.19
C ASP A 216 10.25 -44.86 -25.81
N PHE A 217 11.05 -44.21 -24.96
CA PHE A 217 12.29 -44.78 -24.42
C PHE A 217 12.03 -45.99 -23.51
N LEU A 218 11.06 -45.90 -22.59
CA LEU A 218 10.72 -47.00 -21.68
C LEU A 218 10.16 -48.20 -22.45
N GLU A 219 9.32 -47.96 -23.45
CA GLU A 219 8.83 -48.99 -24.37
C GLU A 219 9.98 -49.66 -25.12
N LYS A 220 10.97 -48.88 -25.58
CA LYS A 220 12.19 -49.41 -26.20
C LYS A 220 13.01 -50.28 -25.22
N VAL A 221 13.20 -49.84 -23.98
CA VAL A 221 13.93 -50.60 -22.95
C VAL A 221 13.22 -51.92 -22.62
N VAL A 222 11.89 -51.90 -22.50
CA VAL A 222 11.07 -53.11 -22.30
C VAL A 222 11.24 -54.05 -23.49
N SER A 223 11.23 -53.51 -24.72
CA SER A 223 11.38 -54.29 -25.95
C SER A 223 12.77 -54.93 -26.10
N GLU A 224 13.82 -54.24 -25.66
CA GLU A 224 15.20 -54.74 -25.71
C GLU A 224 15.48 -55.80 -24.62
N LYS A 225 14.78 -55.74 -23.49
CA LYS A 225 14.98 -56.64 -22.34
C LYS A 225 13.69 -57.29 -21.85
N PRO A 226 13.03 -58.12 -22.69
CA PRO A 226 11.75 -58.74 -22.34
C PRO A 226 11.85 -59.74 -21.19
N LEU A 227 13.04 -60.33 -20.96
CA LEU A 227 13.26 -61.30 -19.88
C LEU A 227 13.38 -60.65 -18.49
N GLU A 228 13.82 -59.38 -18.42
CA GLU A 228 13.99 -58.65 -17.16
C GLU A 228 12.73 -57.83 -16.78
N PHE A 229 11.87 -57.49 -17.75
CA PHE A 229 10.72 -56.60 -17.56
C PHE A 229 9.42 -57.19 -18.15
N SER A 230 9.03 -58.36 -17.63
CA SER A 230 7.92 -59.16 -18.17
C SER A 230 6.54 -58.49 -18.06
N ARG A 231 6.33 -57.57 -17.10
CA ARG A 231 5.07 -56.84 -16.93
C ARG A 231 5.04 -55.49 -17.66
N GLY A 232 6.08 -55.17 -18.43
CA GLY A 232 6.19 -53.92 -19.18
C GLY A 232 6.77 -52.77 -18.35
N ILE A 233 6.28 -51.55 -18.61
CA ILE A 233 6.84 -50.30 -18.05
C ILE A 233 6.76 -50.28 -16.51
N ASP A 234 5.73 -50.90 -15.92
CA ASP A 234 5.52 -50.95 -14.47
C ASP A 234 6.67 -51.65 -13.73
N ASP A 235 7.27 -52.69 -14.32
CA ASP A 235 8.41 -53.40 -13.71
C ASP A 235 9.67 -52.52 -13.69
N VAL A 236 9.88 -51.74 -14.76
CA VAL A 236 10.98 -50.76 -14.83
C VAL A 236 10.81 -49.71 -13.74
N GLU A 237 9.59 -49.20 -13.57
CA GLU A 237 9.27 -48.22 -12.54
C GLU A 237 9.47 -48.79 -11.13
N ASN A 238 8.99 -50.01 -10.87
CA ASN A 238 9.14 -50.66 -9.57
C ASN A 238 10.60 -50.93 -9.21
N ARG A 239 11.40 -51.39 -10.17
CA ARG A 239 12.85 -51.58 -9.98
C ARG A 239 13.55 -50.24 -9.75
N TYR A 240 13.16 -49.20 -10.47
CA TYR A 240 13.68 -47.84 -10.24
C TYR A 240 13.33 -47.34 -8.83
N LYS A 241 12.08 -47.47 -8.39
CA LYS A 241 11.66 -47.11 -7.03
C LYS A 241 12.43 -47.89 -5.97
N LEU A 242 12.64 -49.19 -6.18
CA LEU A 242 13.45 -50.02 -5.29
C LEU A 242 14.90 -49.51 -5.24
N LEU A 243 15.51 -49.27 -6.40
CA LEU A 243 16.89 -48.76 -6.48
C LEU A 243 17.00 -47.37 -5.83
N GLN A 244 16.05 -46.48 -6.09
CA GLN A 244 15.98 -45.17 -5.47
C GLN A 244 15.85 -45.30 -3.95
N GLY A 245 14.98 -46.19 -3.45
CA GLY A 245 14.86 -46.49 -2.03
C GLY A 245 16.16 -47.00 -1.42
N ILE A 246 16.86 -47.91 -2.10
CA ILE A 246 18.19 -48.39 -1.66
C ILE A 246 19.20 -47.25 -1.62
N VAL A 247 19.24 -46.38 -2.64
CA VAL A 247 20.15 -45.23 -2.69
C VAL A 247 19.85 -44.26 -1.56
N ILE A 248 18.59 -43.90 -1.34
CA ILE A 248 18.17 -43.03 -0.24
C ILE A 248 18.59 -43.65 1.10
N GLY A 249 18.28 -44.94 1.32
CA GLY A 249 18.68 -45.66 2.53
C GLY A 249 20.20 -45.70 2.74
N ALA A 250 20.97 -45.86 1.66
CA ALA A 250 22.43 -45.84 1.72
C ALA A 250 22.99 -44.45 2.05
N VAL A 251 22.41 -43.39 1.48
CA VAL A 251 22.78 -41.99 1.79
C VAL A 251 22.46 -41.67 3.24
N GLU A 252 21.28 -42.04 3.72
CA GLU A 252 20.91 -41.85 5.12
C GLU A 252 21.79 -42.67 6.06
N GLY A 253 22.11 -43.91 5.71
CA GLY A 253 23.04 -44.75 6.46
C GLY A 253 24.43 -44.11 6.58
N LYS A 254 24.95 -43.56 5.47
CA LYS A 254 26.21 -42.80 5.47
C LYS A 254 26.11 -41.55 6.33
N LYS A 255 25.02 -40.79 6.26
CA LYS A 255 24.78 -39.61 7.09
C LYS A 255 24.80 -39.94 8.58
N ARG A 256 24.05 -40.97 9.00
CA ARG A 256 24.06 -41.46 10.40
C ARG A 256 25.45 -41.90 10.85
N ASN A 257 26.22 -42.54 9.97
CA ASN A 257 27.59 -42.94 10.29
C ASN A 257 28.52 -41.73 10.50
N VAL A 258 28.40 -40.70 9.65
CA VAL A 258 29.16 -39.44 9.81
C VAL A 258 28.77 -38.74 11.10
N GLU A 259 27.48 -38.64 11.40
CA GLU A 259 26.99 -38.07 12.67
C GLU A 259 27.57 -38.82 13.89
N ARG A 260 27.60 -40.15 13.85
CA ARG A 260 28.23 -40.96 14.91
C ARG A 260 29.72 -40.66 15.05
N ILE A 261 30.46 -40.56 13.94
CA ILE A 261 31.89 -40.20 13.96
C ILE A 261 32.09 -38.80 14.53
N GLN A 262 31.22 -37.85 14.21
CA GLN A 262 31.29 -36.49 14.77
C GLN A 262 31.04 -36.49 16.28
N VAL A 263 30.06 -37.25 16.77
CA VAL A 263 29.79 -37.38 18.22
C VAL A 263 30.97 -37.99 18.96
N GLU A 264 31.53 -39.09 18.47
CA GLU A 264 32.74 -39.69 19.07
C GLU A 264 33.95 -38.75 18.96
N GLY A 265 34.10 -38.04 17.83
CA GLY A 265 35.13 -37.02 17.67
C GLY A 265 35.02 -35.89 18.70
N ALA A 266 33.82 -35.41 18.96
CA ALA A 266 33.55 -34.41 20.00
C ALA A 266 33.86 -34.96 21.41
N ARG A 267 33.53 -36.23 21.67
CA ARG A 267 33.87 -36.92 22.92
C ARG A 267 35.38 -37.02 23.12
N TYR A 268 36.13 -37.42 22.11
CA TYR A 268 37.59 -37.47 22.18
C TYR A 268 38.20 -36.08 22.35
N ALA A 269 37.69 -35.06 21.65
CA ALA A 269 38.15 -33.69 21.84
C ALA A 269 37.96 -33.20 23.29
N LYS A 270 36.83 -33.55 23.91
CA LYS A 270 36.58 -33.27 25.33
C LYS A 270 37.60 -33.98 26.23
N GLN A 271 37.83 -35.28 26.05
CA GLN A 271 38.82 -36.04 26.83
C GLN A 271 40.24 -35.48 26.66
N ILE A 272 40.63 -35.11 25.44
CA ILE A 272 41.93 -34.49 25.17
C ILE A 272 42.06 -33.16 25.91
N ASN A 273 41.00 -32.35 25.93
CA ASN A 273 41.02 -31.08 26.68
C ASN A 273 41.12 -31.32 28.20
N GLU A 274 40.44 -32.34 28.73
CA GLU A 274 40.58 -32.74 30.14
C GLU A 274 42.02 -33.17 30.46
N TYR A 275 42.64 -34.02 29.63
CA TYR A 275 44.04 -34.42 29.80
C TYR A 275 45.01 -33.25 29.65
N LYS A 276 44.77 -32.33 28.71
CA LYS A 276 45.56 -31.11 28.57
C LYS A 276 45.49 -30.25 29.83
N SER A 277 44.30 -30.09 30.41
CA SER A 277 44.13 -29.37 31.69
C SER A 277 44.94 -30.04 32.81
N GLN A 278 44.86 -31.37 32.93
CA GLN A 278 45.64 -32.10 33.93
C GLN A 278 47.15 -31.94 33.73
N ILE A 279 47.64 -31.96 32.48
CA ILE A 279 49.05 -31.72 32.19
C ILE A 279 49.46 -30.31 32.62
N ILE A 280 48.64 -29.29 32.35
CA ILE A 280 48.90 -27.92 32.79
C ILE A 280 48.97 -27.86 34.32
N ASP A 281 48.03 -28.48 35.02
CA ASP A 281 48.03 -28.52 36.49
C ASP A 281 49.28 -29.19 37.07
N LYS A 282 49.72 -30.31 36.45
CA LYS A 282 50.95 -31.00 36.85
C LYS A 282 52.20 -30.17 36.52
N ASN A 283 52.24 -29.48 35.39
CA ASN A 283 53.35 -28.58 35.04
C ASN A 283 53.43 -27.39 36.01
N ASN A 284 52.31 -26.83 36.43
CA ASN A 284 52.26 -25.80 37.45
C ASN A 284 52.80 -26.33 38.79
N LEU A 285 52.44 -27.56 39.17
CA LEU A 285 52.98 -28.21 40.37
C LEU A 285 54.49 -28.43 40.26
N ILE A 286 54.99 -28.97 39.14
CA ILE A 286 56.43 -29.15 38.89
C ILE A 286 57.17 -27.82 39.01
N THR A 287 56.62 -26.75 38.41
CA THR A 287 57.22 -25.42 38.48
C THR A 287 57.28 -24.93 39.93
N SER A 288 56.19 -25.08 40.71
CA SER A 288 56.18 -24.69 42.13
C SER A 288 57.20 -25.47 42.98
N LEU A 289 57.35 -26.77 42.71
CA LEU A 289 58.31 -27.64 43.39
C LEU A 289 59.74 -27.28 43.01
N SER A 290 60.00 -26.96 41.73
CA SER A 290 61.31 -26.49 41.27
C SER A 290 61.70 -25.20 41.96
N VAL A 291 60.79 -24.20 42.03
CA VAL A 291 61.04 -22.93 42.73
C VAL A 291 61.35 -23.18 44.22
N ARG A 292 60.62 -24.09 44.87
CA ARG A 292 60.88 -24.45 46.28
C ARG A 292 62.24 -25.14 46.44
N SER A 293 62.58 -26.06 45.54
CA SER A 293 63.89 -26.72 45.52
C SER A 293 65.02 -25.71 45.33
N ASP A 294 64.89 -24.79 44.37
CA ASP A 294 65.89 -23.75 44.12
C ASP A 294 66.06 -22.83 45.33
N THR A 295 64.97 -22.52 46.03
CA THR A 295 65.01 -21.72 47.27
C THR A 295 65.75 -22.47 48.38
N ALA A 296 65.43 -23.74 48.61
CA ALA A 296 66.12 -24.57 49.60
C ALA A 296 67.60 -24.78 49.24
N GLN A 297 67.95 -24.93 47.95
CA GLN A 297 69.33 -25.01 47.50
C GLN A 297 70.09 -23.71 47.73
N LYS A 298 69.45 -22.55 47.54
CA LYS A 298 70.06 -21.25 47.87
C LYS A 298 70.33 -21.12 49.36
N GLU A 299 69.39 -21.52 50.21
CA GLU A 299 69.57 -21.53 51.67
C GLU A 299 70.67 -22.51 52.10
N LEU A 300 70.70 -23.72 51.52
CA LEU A 300 71.75 -24.69 51.79
C LEU A 300 73.12 -24.12 51.44
N ARG A 301 73.29 -23.55 50.23
CA ARG A 301 74.56 -22.91 49.83
C ARG A 301 74.96 -21.78 50.76
N TYR A 302 74.00 -20.98 51.24
CA TYR A 302 74.26 -19.94 52.22
C TYR A 302 74.81 -20.51 53.53
N TRP A 303 74.17 -21.55 54.09
CA TRP A 303 74.63 -22.18 55.32
C TRP A 303 75.92 -22.96 55.15
N THR A 304 76.11 -23.68 54.04
CA THR A 304 77.38 -24.33 53.71
C THR A 304 78.50 -23.30 53.64
N GLY A 305 78.29 -22.15 52.98
CA GLY A 305 79.28 -21.08 52.96
C GLY A 305 79.58 -20.47 54.33
N ILE A 306 78.64 -20.49 55.27
CA ILE A 306 78.90 -20.10 56.68
C ILE A 306 79.73 -21.18 57.38
N VAL A 307 79.35 -22.45 57.23
CA VAL A 307 80.07 -23.58 57.84
C VAL A 307 81.50 -23.66 57.32
N ASP A 308 81.71 -23.49 56.01
CA ASP A 308 83.05 -23.49 55.40
C ASP A 308 83.91 -22.36 55.97
N LYS A 309 83.35 -21.16 56.17
CA LYS A 309 84.07 -20.04 56.83
C LYS A 309 84.43 -20.36 58.28
N VAL A 310 83.53 -21.00 59.02
CA VAL A 310 83.80 -21.42 60.40
C VAL A 310 84.88 -22.50 60.40
N ASN A 311 84.80 -23.47 59.49
CA ASN A 311 85.80 -24.54 59.35
C ASN A 311 87.17 -23.95 59.00
N GLU A 312 87.26 -23.07 58.00
CA GLU A 312 88.49 -22.34 57.65
C GLU A 312 89.04 -21.56 58.86
N GLN A 313 88.18 -20.87 59.60
CA GLN A 313 88.59 -20.18 60.83
C GLN A 313 89.07 -21.14 61.93
N THR A 314 88.45 -22.31 62.08
CA THR A 314 88.90 -23.32 63.05
C THR A 314 90.19 -23.99 62.61
N GLU A 315 90.38 -24.26 61.31
CA GLU A 315 91.60 -24.83 60.75
C GLU A 315 92.78 -23.87 60.91
N THR A 316 92.59 -22.59 60.61
CA THR A 316 93.61 -21.56 60.89
C THR A 316 93.93 -21.47 62.38
N SER A 317 92.92 -21.45 63.26
CA SER A 317 93.13 -21.43 64.72
C SER A 317 93.81 -22.71 65.23
N MET A 318 93.50 -23.87 64.66
CA MET A 318 94.12 -25.16 64.99
C MET A 318 95.57 -25.21 64.50
N SER A 319 95.84 -24.74 63.28
CA SER A 319 97.19 -24.59 62.74
C SER A 319 98.03 -23.63 63.59
N ASP A 320 97.46 -22.51 64.04
CA ASP A 320 98.12 -21.57 64.96
C ASP A 320 98.43 -22.25 66.30
N LEU A 321 97.48 -23.02 66.85
CA LEU A 321 97.67 -23.79 68.08
C LEU A 321 98.78 -24.84 67.93
N GLU A 322 98.79 -25.58 66.82
CA GLU A 322 99.83 -26.56 66.50
C GLU A 322 101.20 -25.91 66.35
N SER A 323 101.28 -24.78 65.65
CA SER A 323 102.51 -23.98 65.53
C SER A 323 103.02 -23.52 66.90
N VAL A 324 102.14 -23.06 67.79
CA VAL A 324 102.50 -22.69 69.17
C VAL A 324 102.96 -23.91 69.97
N LYS A 325 102.29 -25.06 69.84
CA LYS A 325 102.70 -26.31 70.51
C LYS A 325 104.10 -26.75 70.05
N GLU A 326 104.36 -26.71 68.74
CA GLU A 326 105.66 -27.05 68.17
C GLU A 326 106.75 -26.06 68.60
N ALA A 327 106.46 -24.76 68.60
CA ALA A 327 107.39 -23.75 69.10
C ALA A 327 107.74 -23.95 70.59
N CYS A 328 106.74 -24.29 71.42
CA CYS A 328 106.94 -24.63 72.82
C CYS A 328 107.80 -25.90 72.97
N TRP A 329 107.54 -26.94 72.17
CA TRP A 329 108.34 -28.16 72.19
C TRP A 329 109.79 -27.92 71.77
N ASN A 330 110.01 -27.16 70.69
CA ASN A 330 111.33 -26.81 70.21
C ASN A 330 112.11 -25.99 71.25
N MET A 331 111.46 -25.02 71.91
CA MET A 331 112.07 -24.29 73.03
C MET A 331 112.40 -25.22 74.20
N TYR A 332 111.50 -26.13 74.58
CA TYR A 332 111.75 -27.09 75.66
C TYR A 332 112.95 -27.99 75.36
N MET A 333 113.02 -28.55 74.15
CA MET A 333 114.13 -29.38 73.69
C MET A 333 115.45 -28.60 73.72
N GLN A 334 115.47 -27.38 73.17
CA GLN A 334 116.66 -26.52 73.20
C GLN A 334 117.13 -26.23 74.64
N MET A 335 116.19 -25.98 75.56
CA MET A 335 116.54 -25.75 76.97
C MET A 335 117.02 -27.01 77.68
N CYS A 336 116.50 -28.19 77.33
CA CYS A 336 116.97 -29.48 77.83
C CYS A 336 118.40 -29.78 77.35
N ASP A 337 118.69 -29.51 76.07
CA ASP A 337 120.03 -29.65 75.48
C ASP A 337 121.03 -28.69 76.12
N ASP A 338 120.69 -27.40 76.25
CA ASP A 338 121.51 -26.38 76.92
C ASP A 338 121.82 -26.74 78.39
N SER A 339 120.85 -27.36 79.07
CA SER A 339 120.95 -27.72 80.50
C SER A 339 121.49 -29.14 80.71
N GLY A 340 121.81 -29.88 79.63
CA GLY A 340 122.36 -31.24 79.66
C GLY A 340 121.45 -32.29 80.30
N ARG A 341 120.13 -32.09 80.28
CA ARG A 341 119.15 -33.01 80.89
C ARG A 341 118.40 -33.79 79.82
N PRO A 342 118.20 -35.11 79.99
CA PRO A 342 117.40 -35.88 79.03
C PRO A 342 115.94 -35.39 79.03
N PRO A 343 115.31 -35.24 77.86
CA PRO A 343 113.91 -34.83 77.76
C PRO A 343 113.02 -35.87 78.45
N THR A 344 112.26 -35.42 79.45
CA THR A 344 111.38 -36.28 80.28
C THR A 344 109.90 -36.14 79.90
N LEU A 345 109.53 -35.03 79.27
CA LEU A 345 108.15 -34.70 78.89
C LEU A 345 107.87 -35.12 77.44
N THR A 346 106.64 -35.55 77.18
CA THR A 346 106.16 -35.91 75.83
C THR A 346 105.59 -34.67 75.12
N GLN A 347 105.62 -34.65 73.79
CA GLN A 347 105.18 -33.54 72.92
C GLN A 347 103.77 -33.00 73.25
N ASP A 348 102.86 -33.85 73.74
CA ASP A 348 101.46 -33.47 74.00
C ASP A 348 101.22 -32.76 75.35
N GLN A 349 102.24 -32.65 76.21
CA GLN A 349 102.15 -31.99 77.53
C GLN A 349 102.61 -30.52 77.49
N THR A 350 102.05 -29.73 76.57
CA THR A 350 102.49 -28.35 76.28
C THR A 350 102.48 -27.43 77.52
N ILE A 351 101.48 -27.57 78.41
CA ILE A 351 101.39 -26.75 79.63
C ILE A 351 102.56 -27.03 80.58
N GLN A 352 102.96 -28.29 80.71
CA GLN A 352 104.06 -28.69 81.60
C GLN A 352 105.42 -28.31 81.00
N GLN A 353 105.57 -28.42 79.68
CA GLN A 353 106.73 -27.91 78.93
C GLN A 353 106.88 -26.40 79.12
N LEU A 354 105.78 -25.64 78.98
CA LEU A 354 105.79 -24.20 79.17
C LEU A 354 106.16 -23.80 80.60
N ASN A 355 105.62 -24.50 81.61
CA ASN A 355 106.01 -24.29 83.01
C ASN A 355 107.49 -24.60 83.26
N PHE A 356 108.05 -25.63 82.60
CA PHE A 356 109.47 -25.94 82.67
C PHE A 356 110.30 -24.84 82.01
N ILE A 357 109.93 -24.40 80.80
CA ILE A 357 110.58 -23.28 80.09
C ILE A 357 110.58 -22.03 80.97
N VAL A 358 109.44 -21.66 81.56
CA VAL A 358 109.34 -20.49 82.45
C VAL A 358 110.27 -20.65 83.65
N LYS A 359 110.31 -21.83 84.27
CA LYS A 359 111.18 -22.11 85.42
C LYS A 359 112.66 -22.04 85.05
N ASP A 360 113.07 -22.65 83.94
CA ASP A 360 114.46 -22.63 83.46
C ASP A 360 114.89 -21.21 83.03
N ILE A 361 114.02 -20.43 82.38
CA ILE A 361 114.29 -19.01 82.09
C ILE A 361 114.48 -18.22 83.38
N LEU A 362 113.63 -18.45 84.40
CA LEU A 362 113.76 -17.78 85.68
C LEU A 362 115.03 -18.19 86.43
N ASP A 363 115.41 -19.45 86.37
CA ASP A 363 116.63 -19.97 86.99
C ASP A 363 117.89 -19.48 86.24
N LYS A 364 117.90 -19.46 84.90
CA LYS A 364 118.95 -18.81 84.08
C LYS A 364 119.00 -17.31 84.35
N ARG A 365 117.86 -16.62 84.49
CA ARG A 365 117.80 -15.20 84.89
C ARG A 365 118.35 -14.99 86.30
N ARG A 366 118.07 -15.89 87.24
CA ARG A 366 118.69 -15.88 88.59
C ARG A 366 120.19 -16.12 88.51
N LEU A 367 120.65 -17.08 87.69
CA LEU A 367 122.06 -17.36 87.48
C LEU A 367 122.78 -16.17 86.83
N ILE A 368 122.18 -15.53 85.82
CA ILE A 368 122.68 -14.29 85.22
C ILE A 368 122.68 -13.16 86.24
N ASN A 369 121.67 -13.05 87.11
CA ASN A 369 121.67 -12.03 88.17
C ASN A 369 122.73 -12.32 89.25
N ILE A 370 123.01 -13.58 89.57
CA ILE A 370 124.09 -14.00 90.46
C ILE A 370 125.45 -13.76 89.80
N PHE A 371 125.60 -14.09 88.52
CA PHE A 371 126.81 -13.88 87.73
C PHE A 371 127.06 -12.39 87.49
N LYS A 372 126.02 -11.59 87.24
CA LYS A 372 126.10 -10.12 87.24
C LYS A 372 126.48 -9.60 88.61
N ARG A 373 125.95 -10.16 89.71
CA ARG A 373 126.38 -9.84 91.08
C ARG A 373 127.85 -10.21 91.34
N MET A 374 128.33 -11.33 90.79
CA MET A 374 129.73 -11.76 90.85
C MET A 374 130.66 -10.91 89.95
N GLN A 375 130.22 -10.52 88.76
CA GLN A 375 130.92 -9.55 87.90
C GLN A 375 130.95 -8.16 88.52
N THR A 376 129.92 -7.77 89.29
CA THR A 376 129.92 -6.51 90.04
C THR A 376 130.64 -6.60 91.39
N GLY A 377 131.20 -7.76 91.75
CA GLY A 377 132.17 -7.93 92.84
C GLY A 377 133.61 -7.63 92.41
N GLY A 378 133.84 -7.32 91.14
CA GLY A 378 135.16 -6.99 90.61
C GLY A 378 135.09 -6.05 89.41
N VAL A 379 135.29 -4.76 89.72
CA VAL A 379 135.66 -3.67 88.81
C VAL A 379 134.51 -2.89 88.14
N ALA A 380 134.63 -1.58 88.34
CA ALA A 380 133.79 -0.47 87.88
C ALA A 380 133.69 -0.35 86.35
N SER A 381 132.56 0.16 85.85
CA SER A 381 132.48 1.50 85.24
C SER A 381 131.04 1.83 84.80
N LYS A 382 130.85 3.10 84.44
CA LYS A 382 129.65 3.93 84.52
C LYS A 382 128.83 3.96 83.19
N PRO A 383 127.70 4.69 83.13
CA PRO A 383 126.54 4.43 82.28
C PRO A 383 126.51 5.28 80.99
N ILE A 384 125.61 4.94 80.04
CA ILE A 384 125.03 5.83 79.00
C ILE A 384 123.67 5.21 78.57
N THR A 385 122.49 5.73 78.95
CA THR A 385 121.65 6.77 78.31
C THR A 385 121.36 6.65 76.80
N LYS A 386 120.09 6.37 76.47
CA LYS A 386 119.17 7.01 75.46
C LYS A 386 118.03 6.02 75.13
N ALA A 387 116.74 6.27 75.36
CA ALA A 387 115.81 7.31 74.89
C ALA A 387 114.95 6.84 73.69
N LYS A 388 113.65 6.63 73.98
CA LYS A 388 112.40 6.88 73.22
C LYS A 388 112.38 6.88 71.68
N GLN A 389 111.38 6.19 71.10
CA GLN A 389 110.24 6.72 70.29
C GLN A 389 109.54 5.54 69.56
N THR A 390 108.29 5.17 69.88
CA THR A 390 107.00 5.60 69.29
C THR A 390 106.96 5.72 67.76
N LYS A 391 106.13 4.89 67.08
CA LYS A 391 105.04 5.34 66.17
C LYS A 391 104.17 4.18 65.63
N ILE A 392 102.87 4.49 65.60
CA ILE A 392 101.68 3.89 64.97
C ILE A 392 101.32 4.82 63.76
N PRO A 393 100.33 4.63 62.84
CA PRO A 393 99.84 3.54 61.94
C PRO A 393 99.96 4.01 60.44
N PRO A 394 99.06 3.82 59.43
CA PRO A 394 97.60 3.53 59.38
C PRO A 394 97.20 2.06 59.30
#